data_AF-A0A519NGB9-F1
#
_entry.id   AF-A0A519NGB9-F1
#
_cell.length_a   1.000
_cell.length_b   1.000
_cell.length_c   1.000
_cell.angle_alpha   90.00
_cell.angle_beta   90.00
_cell.angle_gamma   90.00
#
_symmetry.space_group_name_H-M   'P 1'
#
loop_
_entity.id
_entity.type
_entity.pdbx_description
1 polymer ?
#
loop_
_entity_poly.entity_id
_entity_poly.type
_entity_poly.pdbx_seq_one_letter_code
_entity_poly.pdbx_strand_id
1 'polypeptide(L)'
;MKGCPICQTEPVNEKLLIRARTFATAENPAHPIWTFEAFCPNCELFVKKTIGPEWEGIWELPEIPASAMITAATLEDLEKLESEIDEYPTNTNLNKLEKQRGEQFLSVLKESDKVLKITEKIASGQFVSFAIKRGEFVVARYFDIRQLDI
;
A
#
# COMPACT_ATOMS: atom_id res chain seq x y z
N MET A 1 4.89 -14.49 13.63
CA MET A 1 5.69 -13.37 14.18
C MET A 1 4.77 -12.21 14.48
N LYS A 2 4.91 -11.54 15.64
CA LYS A 2 3.99 -10.46 16.08
C LYS A 2 4.48 -9.03 15.76
N GLY A 3 5.74 -8.86 15.38
CA GLY A 3 6.34 -7.55 15.04
C GLY A 3 6.78 -7.45 13.59
N CYS A 4 7.44 -6.34 13.24
CA CYS A 4 8.01 -6.09 11.92
C CYS A 4 8.89 -7.27 11.44
N PRO A 5 8.75 -7.74 10.19
CA PRO A 5 9.46 -8.92 9.71
C PRO A 5 10.99 -8.76 9.66
N ILE A 6 11.50 -7.52 9.66
CA ILE A 6 12.94 -7.23 9.63
C ILE A 6 13.54 -7.12 11.03
N CYS A 7 12.95 -6.29 11.90
CA CYS A 7 13.55 -5.93 13.19
C CYS A 7 12.74 -6.39 14.42
N GLN A 8 11.59 -7.04 14.21
CA GLN A 8 10.67 -7.51 15.25
C GLN A 8 10.05 -6.41 16.14
N THR A 9 10.32 -5.13 15.91
CA THR A 9 9.64 -4.02 16.58
C THR A 9 8.14 -4.02 16.28
N GLU A 10 7.32 -3.77 17.29
CA GLU A 10 5.87 -3.66 17.14
C GLU A 10 5.49 -2.51 16.20
N PRO A 11 4.74 -2.77 15.12
CA PRO A 11 4.23 -1.72 14.24
C PRO A 11 3.20 -0.85 14.97
N VAL A 12 3.22 0.45 14.69
CA VAL A 12 2.30 1.45 15.25
C VAL A 12 1.32 1.96 14.20
N ASN A 13 0.27 2.65 14.64
CA ASN A 13 -0.74 3.24 13.77
C ASN A 13 -1.45 2.21 12.87
N GLU A 14 -1.77 1.04 13.43
CA GLU A 14 -2.49 -0.01 12.71
C GLU A 14 -3.81 0.51 12.14
N LYS A 15 -3.99 0.32 10.84
CA LYS A 15 -5.13 0.82 10.07
C LYS A 15 -5.69 -0.30 9.20
N LEU A 16 -7.00 -0.50 9.27
CA LEU A 16 -7.71 -1.43 8.38
C LEU A 16 -7.75 -0.86 6.95
N LEU A 17 -7.15 -1.58 5.99
CA LEU A 17 -7.15 -1.23 4.58
C LEU A 17 -8.35 -1.82 3.83
N ILE A 18 -8.61 -3.11 4.02
CA ILE A 18 -9.61 -3.86 3.25
C ILE A 18 -10.42 -4.74 4.19
N ARG A 19 -11.74 -4.77 3.97
CA ARG A 19 -12.65 -5.77 4.53
C ARG A 19 -13.31 -6.51 3.38
N ALA A 20 -12.82 -7.71 3.08
CA ALA A 20 -13.40 -8.59 2.07
C ALA A 20 -14.22 -9.71 2.73
N ARG A 21 -15.08 -10.36 1.96
CA ARG A 21 -15.72 -11.62 2.34
C ARG A 21 -15.29 -12.67 1.34
N THR A 22 -14.95 -13.87 1.81
CA THR A 22 -14.84 -15.02 0.90
C THR A 22 -16.21 -15.33 0.29
N PHE A 23 -16.23 -15.93 -0.89
CA PHE A 23 -17.47 -16.41 -1.49
C PHE A 23 -18.10 -17.46 -0.56
N ALA A 24 -19.36 -17.27 -0.20
CA ALA A 24 -20.10 -18.28 0.56
C ALA A 24 -20.40 -19.46 -0.35
N THR A 25 -20.01 -20.66 0.05
CA THR A 25 -20.57 -21.91 -0.47
C THR A 25 -21.38 -22.59 0.63
N ALA A 26 -22.22 -23.57 0.28
CA ALA A 26 -22.99 -24.33 1.28
C ALA A 26 -22.11 -25.04 2.32
N GLU A 27 -20.86 -25.34 1.95
CA GLU A 27 -19.87 -26.04 2.77
C GLU A 27 -18.91 -25.08 3.48
N ASN A 28 -18.82 -23.83 3.04
CA ASN A 28 -17.87 -22.85 3.56
C ASN A 28 -18.54 -21.46 3.64
N PRO A 29 -19.15 -21.10 4.79
CA PRO A 29 -19.82 -19.83 4.94
C PRO A 29 -18.83 -18.67 4.71
N ALA A 30 -19.31 -17.56 4.14
CA ALA A 30 -18.47 -16.40 3.87
C ALA A 30 -17.82 -15.90 5.18
N HIS A 31 -16.49 -15.97 5.22
CA HIS A 31 -15.71 -15.48 6.34
C HIS A 31 -15.08 -14.12 5.98
N PRO A 32 -15.03 -13.19 6.94
CA PRO A 32 -14.37 -11.92 6.71
C PRO A 32 -12.85 -12.11 6.60
N ILE A 33 -12.26 -11.40 5.64
CA ILE A 33 -10.81 -11.19 5.53
C ILE A 33 -10.56 -9.72 5.80
N TRP A 34 -9.63 -9.45 6.72
CA TRP A 34 -9.21 -8.10 7.09
C TRP A 34 -7.74 -7.90 6.77
N THR A 35 -7.42 -6.91 5.94
CA THR A 35 -6.04 -6.52 5.70
C THR A 35 -5.77 -5.21 6.42
N PHE A 36 -4.73 -5.20 7.25
CA PHE A 36 -4.24 -4.07 8.01
C PHE A 36 -2.90 -3.60 7.45
N GLU A 37 -2.60 -2.33 7.67
CA GLU A 37 -1.31 -1.71 7.44
C GLU A 37 -0.88 -0.96 8.69
N ALA A 38 0.40 -1.02 9.02
CA ALA A 38 0.98 -0.36 10.17
C ALA A 38 2.41 0.11 9.86
N PHE A 39 2.91 1.08 10.60
CA PHE A 39 4.25 1.64 10.40
C PHE A 39 5.23 1.06 11.42
N CYS A 40 6.35 0.52 10.97
CA CYS A 40 7.45 0.13 11.85
C CYS A 40 8.36 1.34 12.12
N PRO A 41 8.45 1.86 13.36
CA PRO A 41 9.24 3.05 13.65
C PRO A 41 10.75 2.81 13.56
N ASN A 42 11.21 1.57 13.78
CA ASN A 42 12.63 1.24 13.77
C ASN A 42 13.18 1.05 12.34
N CYS A 43 12.41 0.40 11.46
CA CYS A 43 12.79 0.25 10.05
C CYS A 43 12.27 1.38 9.16
N GLU A 44 11.44 2.27 9.72
CA GLU A 44 10.77 3.37 9.04
C GLU A 44 10.04 2.95 7.76
N LEU A 45 9.30 1.84 7.82
CA LEU A 45 8.56 1.27 6.69
C LEU A 45 7.16 0.82 7.10
N PHE A 46 6.26 0.78 6.13
CA PHE A 46 4.93 0.19 6.30
C PHE A 46 5.01 -1.33 6.15
N VAL A 47 4.28 -2.05 7.00
CA VAL A 47 4.06 -3.49 6.95
C VAL A 47 2.57 -3.77 6.79
N LYS A 48 2.23 -4.91 6.21
CA LYS A 48 0.85 -5.35 6.05
C LYS A 48 0.60 -6.65 6.81
N LYS A 49 -0.61 -6.81 7.30
CA LYS A 49 -1.04 -8.04 7.96
C LYS A 49 -2.45 -8.37 7.50
N THR A 50 -2.64 -9.57 6.96
CA THR A 50 -3.96 -10.06 6.61
C THR A 50 -4.40 -11.10 7.63
N ILE A 51 -5.63 -10.98 8.11
CA ILE A 51 -6.24 -11.84 9.12
C ILE A 51 -7.50 -12.44 8.52
N GLY A 52 -7.72 -13.73 8.71
CA GLY A 52 -8.95 -14.41 8.31
C GLY A 52 -9.44 -15.39 9.38
N PRO A 53 -10.44 -16.22 9.05
CA PRO A 53 -11.17 -17.01 10.05
C PRO A 53 -10.30 -18.01 10.82
N GLU A 54 -9.31 -18.61 10.15
CA GLU A 54 -8.46 -19.68 10.73
C GLU A 54 -7.00 -19.24 10.94
N TRP A 55 -6.67 -17.96 10.72
CA TRP A 55 -5.30 -17.48 10.78
C TRP A 55 -5.21 -16.06 11.33
N GLU A 56 -4.35 -15.88 12.33
CA GLU A 56 -4.15 -14.59 13.00
C GLU A 56 -3.32 -13.59 12.19
N GLY A 57 -2.79 -13.97 11.02
CA GLY A 57 -1.93 -13.15 10.18
C GLY A 57 -0.51 -12.94 10.72
N ILE A 58 0.45 -12.71 9.84
CA ILE A 58 1.80 -12.22 10.17
C ILE A 58 2.04 -10.87 9.49
N TRP A 59 2.92 -10.05 10.06
CA TRP A 59 3.36 -8.82 9.40
C TRP A 59 4.31 -9.16 8.25
N GLU A 60 4.00 -8.62 7.08
CA GLU A 60 4.69 -8.84 5.83
C GLU A 60 5.13 -7.49 5.26
N LEU A 61 6.19 -7.51 4.45
CA LEU A 61 6.65 -6.32 3.74
C LEU A 61 5.68 -6.00 2.59
N PRO A 62 5.60 -4.73 2.16
CA PRO A 62 4.86 -4.38 0.97
C PRO A 62 5.46 -5.09 -0.25
N GLU A 63 4.66 -5.87 -0.94
CA GLU A 63 5.11 -6.60 -2.13
C GLU A 63 4.81 -5.83 -3.42
N ILE A 64 5.67 -6.01 -4.41
CA ILE A 64 5.44 -5.61 -5.79
C ILE A 64 5.14 -6.89 -6.58
N PRO A 65 3.98 -7.01 -7.24
CA PRO A 65 3.65 -8.21 -8.00
C PRO A 65 4.71 -8.49 -9.07
N ALA A 66 5.09 -9.76 -9.22
CA ALA A 66 6.08 -10.17 -10.22
C ALA A 66 5.65 -9.87 -11.67
N SER A 67 4.34 -9.73 -11.90
CA SER A 67 3.76 -9.35 -13.20
C SER A 67 3.81 -7.84 -13.48
N ALA A 68 4.19 -7.03 -12.50
CA ALA A 68 4.20 -5.58 -12.65
C ALA A 68 5.40 -5.12 -13.49
N MET A 69 5.15 -4.14 -14.37
CA MET A 69 6.22 -3.45 -15.06
C MET A 69 6.80 -2.37 -14.14
N ILE A 70 8.11 -2.42 -13.90
CA ILE A 70 8.79 -1.52 -12.95
C ILE A 70 9.75 -0.62 -13.71
N THR A 71 9.60 0.69 -13.54
CA THR A 71 10.55 1.70 -14.02
C THR A 71 11.01 2.59 -12.87
N ALA A 72 12.15 3.27 -13.01
CA ALA A 72 12.49 4.35 -12.09
C ALA A 72 11.49 5.50 -12.29
N ALA A 73 11.00 6.09 -11.20
CA ALA A 73 10.21 7.31 -11.29
C ALA A 73 11.13 8.48 -11.66
N THR A 74 10.67 9.34 -12.57
CA THR A 74 11.38 10.57 -12.92
C THR A 74 11.06 11.68 -11.92
N LEU A 75 11.80 12.79 -11.96
CA LEU A 75 11.45 13.98 -11.18
C LEU A 75 10.05 14.50 -11.57
N GLU A 76 9.75 14.53 -12.87
CA GLU A 76 8.44 14.93 -13.39
C GLU A 76 7.31 14.03 -12.86
N ASP A 77 7.55 12.71 -12.75
CA ASP A 77 6.57 11.80 -12.15
C ASP A 77 6.29 12.15 -10.68
N LEU A 78 7.31 12.54 -9.92
CA LEU A 78 7.20 12.89 -8.51
C LEU A 78 6.51 14.24 -8.29
N GLU A 79 6.89 15.26 -9.07
CA GLU A 79 6.25 16.58 -9.04
C GLU A 79 4.76 16.48 -9.40
N LYS A 80 4.45 15.65 -10.41
CA LYS A 80 3.07 15.35 -10.78
C LYS A 80 2.31 14.65 -9.65
N LEU A 81 2.91 13.63 -9.03
CA LEU A 81 2.33 12.91 -7.92
C LEU A 81 2.03 13.84 -6.73
N GLU A 82 2.96 14.72 -6.38
CA GLU A 82 2.81 15.69 -5.30
C GLU A 82 1.66 16.68 -5.58
N SER A 83 1.66 17.29 -6.77
CA SER A 83 0.58 18.17 -7.21
C SER A 83 -0.79 17.47 -7.17
N GLU A 84 -0.83 16.23 -7.64
CA GLU A 84 -2.04 15.43 -7.66
C GLU A 84 -2.59 15.07 -6.27
N ILE A 85 -1.71 14.83 -5.28
CA ILE A 85 -2.08 14.60 -3.88
C ILE A 85 -2.58 15.91 -3.26
N ASP A 86 -1.93 17.03 -3.56
CA ASP A 86 -2.32 18.35 -3.06
C ASP A 86 -3.70 18.78 -3.57
N GLU A 87 -3.95 18.59 -4.86
CA GLU A 87 -5.22 18.92 -5.53
C GLU A 87 -6.32 17.87 -5.29
N TYR A 88 -6.02 16.77 -4.58
CA TYR A 88 -6.97 15.67 -4.39
C TYR A 88 -8.23 16.17 -3.65
N PRO A 89 -9.45 15.98 -4.20
CA PRO A 89 -10.67 16.58 -3.65
C PRO A 89 -10.98 16.04 -2.26
N THR A 90 -11.22 16.87 -1.24
CA THR A 90 -11.48 16.39 0.14
C THR A 90 -12.95 16.37 0.54
N ASN A 91 -13.84 16.29 -0.43
CA ASN A 91 -15.30 16.40 -0.25
C ASN A 91 -15.96 15.12 0.29
N THR A 92 -15.30 13.96 0.21
CA THR A 92 -15.79 12.70 0.79
C THR A 92 -14.78 12.11 1.78
N ASN A 93 -15.25 11.25 2.69
CA ASN A 93 -14.35 10.53 3.61
C ASN A 93 -13.36 9.62 2.86
N LEU A 94 -13.78 9.05 1.73
CA LEU A 94 -12.91 8.24 0.88
C LEU A 94 -11.80 9.10 0.29
N ASN A 95 -12.13 10.27 -0.25
CA ASN A 95 -11.11 11.09 -0.90
C ASN A 95 -10.14 11.71 0.12
N LYS A 96 -10.63 12.07 1.33
CA LYS A 96 -9.76 12.46 2.45
C LYS A 96 -8.79 11.33 2.82
N LEU A 97 -9.27 10.09 2.82
CA LEU A 97 -8.46 8.92 3.13
C LEU A 97 -7.37 8.70 2.08
N GLU A 98 -7.68 8.82 0.79
CA GLU A 98 -6.69 8.68 -0.28
C GLU A 98 -5.66 9.82 -0.26
N LYS A 99 -6.09 11.07 -0.06
CA LYS A 99 -5.16 12.20 0.12
C LYS A 99 -4.19 11.94 1.28
N GLN A 100 -4.71 11.53 2.44
CA GLN A 100 -3.88 11.19 3.60
C GLN A 100 -2.87 10.08 3.30
N ARG A 101 -3.23 9.06 2.50
CA ARG A 101 -2.30 8.01 2.09
C ARG A 101 -1.19 8.54 1.20
N GLY A 102 -1.51 9.44 0.28
CA GLY A 102 -0.54 10.13 -0.57
C GLY A 102 0.44 10.96 0.27
N GLU A 103 -0.09 11.80 1.17
CA GLU A 103 0.71 12.60 2.09
C GLU A 103 1.62 11.72 2.97
N GLN A 104 1.10 10.59 3.47
CA GLN A 104 1.90 9.64 4.24
C GLN A 104 3.04 9.04 3.42
N PHE A 105 2.77 8.66 2.17
CA PHE A 105 3.79 8.15 1.24
C PHE A 105 4.91 9.17 0.99
N LEU A 106 4.56 10.44 0.74
CA LEU A 106 5.55 11.49 0.55
C LEU A 106 6.33 11.79 1.83
N SER A 107 5.69 11.75 3.00
CA SER A 107 6.34 12.03 4.29
C SER A 107 7.47 11.06 4.67
N VAL A 108 7.46 9.83 4.12
CA VAL A 108 8.48 8.82 4.41
C VAL A 108 9.60 8.76 3.36
N LEU A 109 9.49 9.56 2.30
CA LEU A 109 10.48 9.68 1.25
C LEU A 109 11.72 10.40 1.78
N LYS A 110 12.90 9.82 1.50
CA LYS A 110 14.20 10.40 1.80
C LYS A 110 14.98 10.61 0.51
N GLU A 111 15.89 11.58 0.51
CA GLU A 111 16.75 11.87 -0.67
C GLU A 111 17.54 10.66 -1.17
N SER A 112 17.89 9.73 -0.28
CA SER A 112 18.63 8.51 -0.62
C SER A 112 17.78 7.40 -1.23
N ASP A 113 16.45 7.55 -1.23
CA ASP A 113 15.54 6.48 -1.64
C ASP A 113 15.43 6.39 -3.17
N LYS A 114 15.20 5.18 -3.66
CA LYS A 114 14.84 4.95 -5.06
C LYS A 114 13.33 4.87 -5.17
N VAL A 115 12.72 5.78 -5.92
CA VAL A 115 11.29 5.70 -6.20
C VAL A 115 11.06 4.91 -7.49
N LEU A 116 10.18 3.91 -7.40
CA LEU A 116 9.78 3.05 -8.48
C LEU A 116 8.38 3.43 -8.92
N LYS A 117 8.19 3.54 -10.22
CA LYS A 117 6.87 3.61 -10.87
C LYS A 117 6.50 2.20 -11.31
N ILE A 118 5.34 1.76 -10.88
CA ILE A 118 4.87 0.39 -11.03
C ILE A 118 3.58 0.44 -11.84
N THR A 119 3.59 -0.19 -13.02
CA THR A 119 2.39 -0.32 -13.84
C THR A 119 1.91 -1.76 -13.80
N GLU A 120 0.68 -1.96 -13.33
CA GLU A 120 0.04 -3.26 -13.21
C GLU A 120 -1.14 -3.36 -14.16
N LYS A 121 -1.25 -4.50 -14.86
CA LYS A 121 -2.42 -4.81 -15.68
C LYS A 121 -3.37 -5.68 -14.88
N ILE A 122 -4.63 -5.25 -14.78
CA ILE A 122 -5.74 -6.01 -14.22
C ILE A 122 -6.83 -6.19 -15.28
N ALA A 123 -7.82 -7.04 -14.97
CA ALA A 123 -8.93 -7.29 -15.88
C ALA A 123 -9.69 -6.01 -16.29
N SER A 124 -9.76 -5.03 -15.39
CA SER A 124 -10.46 -3.75 -15.59
C SER A 124 -9.56 -2.63 -16.12
N GLY A 125 -8.33 -2.90 -16.57
CA GLY A 125 -7.45 -1.88 -17.14
C GLY A 125 -6.01 -1.94 -16.62
N GLN A 126 -5.35 -0.79 -16.64
CA GLN A 126 -4.00 -0.63 -16.09
C GLN A 126 -4.04 0.38 -14.96
N PHE A 127 -3.30 0.13 -13.89
CA PHE A 127 -3.14 1.12 -12.83
C PHE A 127 -1.67 1.37 -12.56
N VAL A 128 -1.36 2.61 -12.17
CA VAL A 128 -0.03 3.06 -11.81
C VAL A 128 0.03 3.23 -10.30
N SER A 129 1.06 2.63 -9.69
CA SER A 129 1.42 2.82 -8.29
C SER A 129 2.86 3.26 -8.17
N PHE A 130 3.20 3.90 -7.05
CA PHE A 130 4.56 4.31 -6.73
C PHE A 130 5.04 3.55 -5.50
N ALA A 131 6.31 3.16 -5.49
CA ALA A 131 6.92 2.51 -4.35
C ALA A 131 8.27 3.14 -3.99
N ILE A 132 8.52 3.32 -2.70
CA ILE A 132 9.79 3.80 -2.18
C ILE A 132 10.64 2.58 -1.84
N LYS A 133 11.83 2.49 -2.42
CA LYS A 133 12.80 1.42 -2.13
C LYS A 133 14.01 1.99 -1.40
N ARG A 134 14.33 1.40 -0.24
CA ARG A 134 15.50 1.74 0.59
C ARG A 134 16.33 0.48 0.80
N GLY A 135 17.51 0.46 0.17
CA GLY A 135 18.30 -0.77 0.06
C GLY A 135 17.53 -1.85 -0.70
N GLU A 136 17.29 -2.99 -0.05
CA GLU A 136 16.56 -4.12 -0.64
C GLU A 136 15.05 -4.09 -0.39
N PHE A 137 14.59 -3.22 0.52
CA PHE A 137 13.22 -3.24 1.02
C PHE A 137 12.33 -2.18 0.36
N VAL A 138 11.07 -2.55 0.14
CA VAL A 138 10.00 -1.59 -0.16
C VAL A 138 9.51 -1.01 1.15
N VAL A 139 9.57 0.32 1.25
CA VAL A 139 9.32 1.07 2.48
C VAL A 139 7.88 1.56 2.53
N ALA A 140 7.35 1.98 1.38
CA ALA A 140 5.97 2.43 1.23
C ALA A 140 5.53 2.19 -0.21
N ARG A 141 4.22 2.06 -0.39
CA ARG A 141 3.59 1.95 -1.70
C ARG A 141 2.31 2.76 -1.72
N TYR A 142 2.18 3.66 -2.68
CA TYR A 142 1.00 4.48 -2.91
C TYR A 142 0.31 4.04 -4.21
N PHE A 143 -1.00 3.87 -4.14
CA PHE A 143 -1.84 3.47 -5.26
C PHE A 143 -2.63 4.69 -5.74
N ASP A 144 -2.42 5.12 -6.98
CA ASP A 144 -3.29 6.13 -7.56
C ASP A 144 -4.52 5.46 -8.19
N ILE A 145 -5.67 5.65 -7.57
CA ILE A 145 -6.94 5.01 -7.95
C ILE A 145 -7.57 5.72 -9.17
N ARG A 146 -7.11 6.92 -9.55
CA ARG A 146 -7.73 7.72 -10.62
C ARG A 146 -7.49 7.19 -12.03
N GLN A 147 -6.58 6.23 -12.22
CA GLN A 147 -6.32 5.61 -13.53
C GLN A 147 -7.13 4.33 -13.80
N LEU A 148 -8.13 4.02 -12.97
CA LEU A 148 -9.09 2.99 -13.32
C LEU A 148 -10.05 3.52 -14.39
N ASP A 149 -9.73 3.28 -15.66
CA ASP A 149 -10.72 3.32 -16.75
C ASP A 149 -11.74 2.20 -16.51
N ILE A 150 -12.79 2.47 -15.72
CA ILE A 150 -13.96 1.57 -15.55
C ILE A 150 -15.11 2.07 -16.41
#